data_AF-A0A6I1MJG6-F1
#
_entry.id   AF-A0A6I1MJG6-F1
#
_cell.length_a   1.000
_cell.length_b   1.000
_cell.length_c   1.000
_cell.angle_alpha   90.00
_cell.angle_beta   90.00
_cell.angle_gamma   90.00
#
_symmetry.space_group_name_H-M   'P 1'
#
loop_
_entity.id
_entity.type
_entity.pdbx_description
1 polymer ?
#
loop_
_entity_poly.entity_id
_entity_poly.type
_entity_poly.pdbx_seq_one_letter_code
_entity_poly.pdbx_strand_id
1 'polypeptide(L)'
;MGGRKKFLVNVIIGIFFALCVYNLGIYLYDFKLSVSNTYKIFIHNKTNKALKDLELSFYNGDIIEKIENIDTNKSCMVNLNTKNINGETSLYLTYKDNKGNIQKVCVVGYLEKGYGGIEKIKIKSSNKEGILEIN
;
A
#
# COMPACT_ATOMS: atom_id res chain seq x y z
N MET A 1 -53.44 -4.54 -29.59
CA MET A 1 -51.98 -4.27 -29.78
C MET A 1 -51.18 -3.96 -28.49
N GLY A 2 -51.78 -3.84 -27.31
CA GLY A 2 -51.07 -3.46 -26.08
C GLY A 2 -50.23 -4.55 -25.40
N GLY A 3 -50.68 -5.81 -25.40
CA GLY A 3 -50.03 -6.90 -24.65
C GLY A 3 -48.64 -7.30 -25.14
N ARG A 4 -48.45 -7.48 -26.46
CA ARG A 4 -47.17 -7.87 -27.05
C ARG A 4 -46.10 -6.78 -26.90
N LYS A 5 -46.49 -5.49 -26.99
CA LYS A 5 -45.59 -4.36 -26.76
C LYS A 5 -45.14 -4.29 -25.29
N LYS A 6 -46.06 -4.48 -24.34
CA LYS A 6 -45.74 -4.55 -22.91
C LYS A 6 -44.81 -5.73 -22.58
N PHE A 7 -45.06 -6.89 -23.19
CA PHE A 7 -44.19 -8.07 -23.05
C PHE A 7 -42.77 -7.81 -23.56
N LEU A 8 -42.62 -7.24 -24.77
CA LEU A 8 -41.32 -6.87 -25.34
C LEU A 8 -40.57 -5.86 -24.46
N VAL A 9 -41.26 -4.85 -23.95
CA VAL A 9 -40.66 -3.85 -23.04
C VAL A 9 -40.15 -4.51 -21.76
N ASN A 10 -40.93 -5.40 -21.15
CA ASN A 10 -40.50 -6.12 -19.95
C ASN A 10 -39.30 -7.03 -20.20
N VAL A 11 -39.23 -7.68 -21.36
CA VAL A 11 -38.07 -8.51 -21.75
C VAL A 11 -36.81 -7.64 -21.90
N ILE A 12 -36.91 -6.48 -22.56
CA ILE A 12 -35.79 -5.55 -22.72
C ILE A 12 -35.30 -5.03 -21.37
N ILE A 13 -36.22 -4.66 -20.46
CA ILE A 13 -35.89 -4.23 -19.10
C ILE A 13 -35.17 -5.36 -18.35
N GLY A 14 -35.65 -6.60 -18.47
CA GLY A 14 -35.01 -7.77 -17.85
C GLY A 14 -33.57 -8.00 -18.35
N ILE A 15 -33.35 -7.89 -19.67
CA ILE A 15 -32.01 -8.02 -20.27
C ILE A 15 -31.09 -6.89 -19.79
N PHE A 16 -31.58 -5.65 -19.80
CA PHE A 16 -30.82 -4.50 -19.32
C PHE A 16 -30.43 -4.67 -17.85
N PHE A 17 -31.37 -5.10 -17.01
CA PHE A 17 -31.13 -5.36 -15.60
C PHE A 17 -30.08 -6.46 -15.39
N ALA A 18 -30.16 -7.56 -16.15
CA ALA A 18 -29.16 -8.63 -16.11
C ALA A 18 -27.76 -8.14 -16.49
N LEU A 19 -27.65 -7.30 -17.53
CA LEU A 19 -26.38 -6.69 -17.95
C LEU A 19 -25.83 -5.73 -16.88
N CYS A 20 -26.68 -4.93 -16.23
CA CYS A 20 -26.26 -4.06 -15.14
C CYS A 20 -25.74 -4.86 -13.95
N VAL A 21 -26.44 -5.93 -13.54
CA VAL A 21 -26.00 -6.80 -12.43
C VAL A 21 -24.67 -7.48 -12.77
N TYR A 22 -24.50 -7.95 -14.01
CA TYR A 22 -23.25 -8.56 -14.47
C TYR A 22 -22.06 -7.58 -14.40
N ASN A 23 -22.21 -6.38 -14.96
CA ASN A 23 -21.16 -5.35 -14.93
C ASN A 23 -20.85 -4.89 -13.49
N LEU A 24 -21.87 -4.75 -12.65
CA LEU A 24 -21.70 -4.43 -11.23
C LEU A 24 -20.92 -5.54 -10.50
N GLY A 25 -21.20 -6.81 -10.81
CA GLY A 25 -20.47 -7.96 -10.26
C GLY A 25 -18.98 -7.93 -10.60
N ILE A 26 -18.63 -7.65 -11.86
CA ILE A 26 -17.22 -7.48 -12.29
C ILE A 26 -16.56 -6.34 -11.53
N TYR A 27 -17.22 -5.17 -11.49
CA TYR A 27 -16.68 -4.00 -10.80
C TYR A 27 -16.41 -4.28 -9.31
N LEU A 28 -17.35 -4.92 -8.61
CA LEU A 28 -17.20 -5.28 -7.20
C LEU A 28 -16.09 -6.33 -7.00
N TYR A 29 -15.93 -7.27 -7.93
CA TYR A 29 -14.86 -8.26 -7.90
C TYR A 29 -13.48 -7.60 -8.03
N ASP A 30 -13.30 -6.74 -9.04
CA ASP A 30 -12.05 -6.02 -9.26
C ASP A 30 -11.70 -5.08 -8.10
N PHE A 31 -12.72 -4.40 -7.54
CA PHE A 31 -12.54 -3.57 -6.35
C PHE A 31 -12.08 -4.39 -5.15
N LYS A 32 -12.72 -5.53 -4.88
CA LYS A 32 -12.35 -6.43 -3.78
C LYS A 32 -10.93 -6.96 -3.95
N LEU A 33 -10.55 -7.32 -5.18
CA LEU A 33 -9.20 -7.78 -5.51
C LEU A 33 -8.15 -6.67 -5.36
N SER A 34 -8.48 -5.43 -5.70
CA SER A 34 -7.59 -4.28 -5.51
C SER A 34 -7.30 -4.02 -4.03
N VAL A 35 -8.34 -4.07 -3.20
CA VAL A 35 -8.20 -3.90 -1.74
C VAL A 35 -7.42 -5.07 -1.11
N SER A 36 -7.62 -6.31 -1.58
CA SER A 36 -6.89 -7.47 -1.06
C SER A 36 -5.41 -7.46 -1.41
N ASN A 37 -4.99 -6.77 -2.48
CA ASN A 37 -3.60 -6.72 -2.93
C ASN A 37 -2.88 -5.42 -2.48
N THR A 38 -3.47 -4.67 -1.56
CA THR A 38 -2.86 -3.46 -1.01
C THR A 38 -2.21 -3.77 0.33
N TYR A 39 -0.89 -3.57 0.39
CA TYR A 39 -0.11 -3.66 1.62
C TYR A 39 0.22 -2.25 2.11
N LYS A 40 -0.25 -1.89 3.31
CA LYS A 40 -0.12 -0.54 3.86
C LYS A 40 1.00 -0.49 4.87
N ILE A 41 1.86 0.50 4.77
CA ILE A 41 3.00 0.69 5.66
C ILE A 41 2.82 2.02 6.36
N PHE A 42 2.64 1.98 7.68
CA PHE A 42 2.50 3.17 8.50
C PHE A 42 3.81 3.43 9.23
N ILE A 43 4.44 4.57 8.95
CA ILE A 43 5.68 4.97 9.61
C ILE A 43 5.35 6.11 10.57
N HIS A 44 5.63 5.93 11.84
CA HIS A 44 5.38 6.92 12.87
C HIS A 44 6.70 7.40 13.49
N ASN A 45 6.97 8.70 13.37
CA ASN A 45 8.12 9.35 13.96
C ASN A 45 7.82 9.76 15.40
N LYS A 46 8.31 9.01 16.39
CA LYS A 46 8.25 9.38 17.82
C LYS A 46 9.50 10.08 18.31
N THR A 47 10.46 10.32 17.43
CA THR A 47 11.67 11.05 17.80
C THR A 47 11.33 12.51 18.09
N ASN A 48 12.26 13.23 18.72
CA ASN A 48 12.11 14.65 19.02
C ASN A 48 12.47 15.57 17.84
N LYS A 49 12.77 15.03 16.66
CA LYS A 49 13.15 15.77 15.46
C LYS A 49 12.40 15.27 14.23
N ALA A 50 12.26 16.13 13.23
CA ALA A 50 11.77 15.70 11.93
C ALA A 50 12.76 14.71 11.30
N LEU A 51 12.23 13.68 10.64
CA LEU A 51 13.01 12.71 9.87
C LEU A 51 12.91 13.08 8.40
N LYS A 52 14.04 13.05 7.68
CA LYS A 52 14.12 13.43 6.28
C LYS A 52 14.81 12.36 5.46
N ASP A 53 14.55 12.39 4.17
CA ASP A 53 15.23 11.56 3.16
C ASP A 53 15.21 10.07 3.49
N LEU A 54 14.07 9.59 3.99
CA LEU A 54 13.81 8.16 4.19
C LEU A 54 13.44 7.53 2.85
N GLU A 55 13.88 6.31 2.60
CA GLU A 55 13.53 5.57 1.39
C GLU A 55 13.00 4.20 1.76
N LEU A 56 11.86 3.84 1.21
CA LEU A 56 11.34 2.47 1.28
C LEU A 56 11.67 1.77 -0.03
N SER A 57 12.31 0.60 0.05
CA SER A 57 12.70 -0.18 -1.11
C SER A 57 12.54 -1.68 -0.90
N PHE A 58 12.46 -2.41 -2.00
CA PHE A 58 12.52 -3.86 -2.02
C PHE A 58 13.94 -4.37 -1.75
N TYR A 59 14.08 -5.66 -1.43
CA TYR A 59 15.39 -6.30 -1.23
C TYR A 59 16.36 -6.07 -2.40
N ASN A 60 15.85 -6.16 -3.63
CA ASN A 60 16.62 -5.97 -4.87
C ASN A 60 17.06 -4.50 -5.13
N GLY A 61 16.62 -3.55 -4.30
CA GLY A 61 16.96 -2.14 -4.40
C GLY A 61 15.94 -1.28 -5.16
N ASP A 62 14.88 -1.87 -5.70
CA ASP A 62 13.82 -1.11 -6.37
C ASP A 62 13.13 -0.20 -5.35
N ILE A 63 13.13 1.10 -5.63
CA ILE A 63 12.55 2.12 -4.76
C ILE A 63 11.03 2.06 -4.88
N ILE A 64 10.36 1.93 -3.73
CA ILE A 64 8.90 1.98 -3.63
C ILE A 64 8.46 3.42 -3.44
N GLU A 65 9.03 4.11 -2.45
CA GLU A 65 8.63 5.46 -2.06
C GLU A 65 9.82 6.22 -1.46
N LYS A 66 9.95 7.50 -1.80
CA LYS A 66 10.85 8.44 -1.12
C LYS A 66 10.05 9.32 -0.20
N ILE A 67 10.37 9.30 1.09
CA ILE A 67 9.68 10.04 2.12
C ILE A 67 10.56 11.22 2.52
N GLU A 68 10.25 12.39 1.95
CA GLU A 68 11.06 13.60 2.11
C GLU A 68 11.09 14.11 3.55
N ASN A 69 9.95 14.06 4.25
CA ASN A 69 9.84 14.56 5.61
C ASN A 69 8.72 13.86 6.41
N ILE A 70 9.02 13.51 7.66
CA ILE A 70 8.03 13.15 8.67
C ILE A 70 8.30 14.01 9.91
N ASP A 71 7.43 14.98 10.17
CA ASP A 71 7.55 15.83 11.36
C ASP A 71 7.50 15.04 12.66
N THR A 72 8.04 15.63 13.73
CA THR A 72 8.00 15.08 15.08
C THR A 72 6.57 14.68 15.49
N ASN A 73 6.41 13.47 16.01
CA ASN A 73 5.13 12.87 16.42
C ASN A 73 4.06 12.76 15.31
N LYS A 74 4.47 12.84 14.04
CA LYS A 74 3.59 12.59 12.89
C LYS A 74 3.82 11.21 12.29
N SER A 75 2.91 10.86 11.38
CA SER A 75 2.98 9.60 10.65
C SER A 75 2.77 9.85 9.16
N CYS A 76 3.33 8.98 8.34
CA CYS A 76 2.96 8.84 6.94
C CYS A 76 2.45 7.42 6.67
N MET A 77 1.74 7.27 5.56
CA MET A 77 1.24 5.98 5.08
C MET A 77 1.70 5.78 3.64
N VAL A 78 2.32 4.65 3.37
CA VAL A 78 2.69 4.21 2.02
C VAL A 78 1.78 3.03 1.64
N ASN A 79 1.17 3.11 0.47
CA ASN A 79 0.36 2.02 -0.06
C ASN A 79 1.16 1.30 -1.15
N LEU A 80 1.46 0.02 -0.92
CA LEU A 80 2.14 -0.83 -1.87
C LEU A 80 1.14 -1.76 -2.56
N ASN A 81 1.16 -1.79 -3.89
CA ASN A 81 0.40 -2.77 -4.66
C ASN A 81 1.23 -4.04 -4.84
N THR A 82 0.82 -5.13 -4.18
CA THR A 82 1.54 -6.40 -4.18
C THR A 82 1.17 -7.30 -5.36
N LYS A 83 0.23 -6.91 -6.23
CA LYS A 83 -0.22 -7.71 -7.37
C LYS A 83 0.91 -8.08 -8.34
N ASN A 84 1.94 -7.23 -8.43
CA ASN A 84 3.02 -7.36 -9.39
C ASN A 84 4.36 -7.77 -8.76
N ILE A 85 4.37 -8.15 -7.48
CA ILE A 85 5.57 -8.72 -6.85
C ILE A 85 5.86 -10.06 -7.52
N ASN A 86 7.12 -10.25 -7.92
CA ASN A 86 7.59 -11.51 -8.49
C ASN A 86 8.31 -12.31 -7.41
N GLY A 87 7.77 -13.48 -7.08
CA GLY A 87 8.32 -14.34 -6.03
C GLY A 87 8.16 -13.74 -4.63
N GLU A 88 9.15 -14.02 -3.78
CA GLU A 88 9.22 -13.55 -2.41
C GLU A 88 10.21 -12.38 -2.31
N THR A 89 9.90 -11.40 -1.47
CA THR A 89 10.77 -10.25 -1.23
C THR A 89 10.67 -9.76 0.21
N SER A 90 11.49 -8.78 0.55
CA SER A 90 11.51 -8.10 1.84
C SER A 90 11.51 -6.60 1.61
N LEU A 91 11.01 -5.83 2.58
CA LEU A 91 11.01 -4.38 2.54
C LEU A 91 12.06 -3.82 3.48
N TYR A 92 12.76 -2.79 3.00
CA TYR A 92 13.79 -2.09 3.75
C TYR A 92 13.48 -0.60 3.84
N LEU A 93 13.69 -0.05 5.03
CA LEU A 93 13.77 1.38 5.25
C LEU A 93 15.24 1.78 5.23
N THR A 94 15.58 2.70 4.34
CA THR A 94 16.94 3.21 4.14
C THR A 94 16.98 4.69 4.50
N TYR A 95 18.06 5.14 5.16
CA TYR A 95 18.27 6.54 5.52
C TYR A 95 19.76 6.84 5.67
N LYS A 96 20.12 8.13 5.73
CA LYS A 96 21.49 8.55 6.06
C LYS A 96 21.59 8.94 7.53
N ASP A 97 22.63 8.47 8.20
CA ASP A 97 22.96 8.92 9.54
C ASP A 97 23.64 10.32 9.51
N ASN A 98 23.95 10.88 10.68
CA ASN A 98 24.55 12.21 10.77
C ASN A 98 25.99 12.25 10.21
N LYS A 99 26.64 11.09 10.01
CA LYS A 99 27.96 10.96 9.40
C LYS A 99 27.87 10.74 7.88
N GLY A 100 26.66 10.66 7.33
CA GLY A 100 26.40 10.43 5.92
C GLY A 100 26.42 8.95 5.51
N ASN A 101 26.56 8.01 6.44
CA ASN A 101 26.53 6.59 6.11
C ASN A 101 25.08 6.15 5.84
N ILE A 102 24.92 5.27 4.85
CA ILE A 102 23.63 4.69 4.52
C ILE A 102 23.34 3.58 5.53
N GLN A 103 22.24 3.74 6.26
CA GLN A 103 21.66 2.75 7.15
C GLN A 103 20.51 2.06 6.43
N LYS A 104 20.46 0.72 6.48
CA LYS A 104 19.43 -0.10 5.84
C LYS A 104 18.84 -1.06 6.86
N VAL A 105 17.54 -0.95 7.12
CA VAL A 105 16.83 -1.73 8.15
C VAL A 105 15.71 -2.51 7.50
N CYS A 106 15.68 -3.83 7.73
CA CYS A 106 14.57 -4.67 7.28
C CYS A 106 13.33 -4.38 8.13
N VAL A 107 12.23 -3.98 7.48
CA VAL A 107 10.96 -3.64 8.15
C VAL A 107 9.85 -4.64 7.83
N VAL A 108 9.98 -5.41 6.75
CA VAL A 108 9.13 -6.57 6.46
C VAL A 108 10.04 -7.68 5.92
N GLY A 109 10.15 -8.80 6.63
CA GLY A 109 11.05 -9.89 6.25
C GLY A 109 10.54 -10.75 5.10
N TYR A 110 9.22 -10.82 4.91
CA TYR A 110 8.58 -11.66 3.90
C TYR A 110 7.36 -10.94 3.31
N LEU A 111 7.32 -10.82 2.00
CA LEU A 111 6.20 -10.28 1.24
C LEU A 111 6.11 -10.99 -0.11
N GLU A 112 4.90 -11.37 -0.50
CA GLU A 112 4.66 -12.08 -1.75
C GLU A 112 3.49 -11.48 -2.55
N LYS A 113 3.31 -12.01 -3.75
CA LYS A 113 2.28 -11.56 -4.68
C LYS A 113 0.87 -11.64 -4.07
N GLY A 114 0.14 -10.53 -4.16
CA GLY A 114 -1.26 -10.47 -3.75
C GLY A 114 -1.49 -10.39 -2.24
N TYR A 115 -0.43 -10.23 -1.44
CA TYR A 115 -0.59 -10.01 -0.01
C TYR A 115 -1.19 -8.64 0.29
N GLY A 116 -2.29 -8.65 1.03
CA GLY A 116 -2.86 -7.48 1.68
C GLY A 116 -2.50 -7.48 3.14
N GLY A 117 -2.19 -6.31 3.69
CA GLY A 117 -1.74 -6.23 5.07
C GLY A 117 -1.50 -4.82 5.54
N ILE A 118 -1.18 -4.71 6.83
CA ILE A 118 -0.81 -3.45 7.45
C ILE A 118 0.45 -3.69 8.30
N GLU A 119 1.53 -3.02 7.94
CA GLU A 119 2.76 -2.95 8.74
C GLU A 119 2.84 -1.61 9.48
N LYS A 120 3.31 -1.64 10.73
CA LYS A 120 3.38 -0.45 11.59
C LYS A 120 4.78 -0.26 12.13
N ILE A 121 5.54 0.59 11.44
CA ILE A 121 6.91 0.94 11.77
C ILE A 121 6.90 2.13 12.74
N LYS A 122 7.49 1.96 13.92
CA LYS A 122 7.65 3.02 14.92
C LYS A 122 9.12 3.38 15.07
N ILE A 123 9.46 4.61 14.73
CA ILE A 123 10.80 5.16 14.93
C ILE A 123 10.80 5.84 16.30
N LYS A 124 11.29 5.14 17.33
CA LYS A 124 11.17 5.55 18.73
C LYS A 124 12.11 6.68 19.11
N SER A 125 13.35 6.57 18.68
CA SER A 125 14.42 7.47 19.07
C SER A 125 15.47 7.60 17.97
N SER A 126 16.31 8.61 18.08
CA SER A 126 17.50 8.80 17.24
C SER A 126 18.66 9.15 18.16
N ASN A 127 19.75 8.41 18.06
CA ASN A 127 20.92 8.69 18.89
C ASN A 127 21.72 9.90 18.34
N LYS A 128 22.81 10.28 19.02
CA LYS A 128 23.67 11.41 18.62
C LYS A 128 24.30 11.24 17.22
N GLU A 129 24.46 10.00 16.78
CA GLU A 129 25.02 9.67 15.46
C GLU A 129 23.96 9.65 14.37
N GLY A 130 22.68 9.80 14.70
CA GLY A 130 21.58 9.75 13.73
C GLY A 130 21.03 8.34 13.51
N ILE A 131 21.52 7.32 14.22
CA ILE A 131 20.98 5.96 14.15
C ILE A 131 19.60 5.92 14.79
N LEU A 132 18.64 5.36 14.06
CA LEU A 132 17.25 5.26 14.44
C LEU A 132 16.97 3.93 15.16
N GLU A 133 16.24 4.00 16.28
CA GLU A 133 15.67 2.82 16.94
C GLU A 133 14.28 2.54 16.33
N ILE A 134 14.14 1.39 15.65
CA ILE A 134 12.96 1.04 14.86
C ILE A 134 12.33 -0.24 15.41
N ASN A 135 11.00 -0.22 15.55
CA ASN A 135 10.17 -1.31 16.06
C ASN A 135 8.92 -1.54 15.23
#